data_AF-A0AAQ0QLJ4-F1
#
_entry.id   AF-A0AAQ0QLJ4-F1
#
_cell.length_a   1.000
_cell.length_b   1.000
_cell.length_c   1.000
_cell.angle_alpha   90.00
_cell.angle_beta   90.00
_cell.angle_gamma   90.00
#
_symmetry.space_group_name_H-M   'P 1'
#
loop_
_entity.id
_entity.type
_entity.pdbx_description
1 polymer ?
#
loop_
_entity_poly.entity_id
_entity_poly.type
_entity_poly.pdbx_seq_one_letter_code
_entity_poly.pdbx_strand_id
1 'polypeptide(L)'
;MAIPLKKFAVQCEEVAIANGKITPLSSPTTTLYDISRCWRELCDATSFRSVNLEGWNEKEEGTADVIIAALTYLQRIGCKDIEKLLRDALEQKRRQAL
;
A
#
# COMPACT_ATOMS: atom_id res chain seq x y z
N MET A 1 -12.86 -14.05 5.80
CA MET A 1 -12.76 -13.39 7.12
C MET A 1 -12.20 -11.99 6.86
N ALA A 2 -12.82 -10.92 7.37
CA ALA A 2 -12.33 -9.56 7.11
C ALA A 2 -11.12 -9.26 7.99
N ILE A 3 -9.99 -8.88 7.38
CA ILE A 3 -8.79 -8.46 8.11
C ILE A 3 -8.90 -6.94 8.32
N PRO A 4 -8.82 -6.43 9.56
CA PRO A 4 -8.72 -4.99 9.81
C PRO A 4 -7.51 -4.40 9.08
N LEU A 5 -7.68 -3.26 8.41
CA LEU A 5 -6.60 -2.59 7.68
C LEU A 5 -5.43 -2.24 8.60
N LYS A 6 -5.68 -1.88 9.86
CA LYS A 6 -4.61 -1.65 10.82
C LYS A 6 -3.74 -2.89 11.05
N LYS A 7 -4.36 -4.07 11.19
CA LYS A 7 -3.61 -5.32 11.35
C LYS A 7 -2.86 -5.68 10.07
N PHE A 8 -3.49 -5.46 8.92
CA PHE A 8 -2.86 -5.70 7.63
C PHE A 8 -1.64 -4.78 7.40
N ALA A 9 -1.72 -3.50 7.77
CA ALA A 9 -0.61 -2.56 7.64
C ALA A 9 0.61 -2.95 8.50
N VAL A 10 0.39 -3.54 9.67
CA VAL A 10 1.47 -4.11 10.50
C VAL A 10 2.15 -5.27 9.76
N GLN A 11 1.36 -6.18 9.17
CA GLN A 11 1.90 -7.29 8.37
C GLN A 11 2.68 -6.79 7.15
N CYS A 12 2.23 -5.71 6.49
CA CYS A 12 2.97 -5.10 5.39
C CYS A 12 4.36 -4.62 5.84
N GLU A 13 4.46 -3.97 7.01
CA GLU A 13 5.75 -3.56 7.58
C GLU A 13 6.64 -4.76 7.93
N GLU A 14 6.08 -5.80 8.57
CA GLU A 14 6.80 -7.03 8.91
C GLU A 14 7.41 -7.70 7.66
N VAL A 15 6.63 -7.82 6.59
CA VAL A 15 7.09 -8.40 5.31
C VAL A 15 8.15 -7.51 4.66
N ALA A 16 7.99 -6.19 4.69
CA ALA A 16 8.97 -5.26 4.12
C ALA A 16 10.32 -5.35 4.85
N ILE A 17 10.33 -5.56 6.17
CA ILE A 17 11.53 -5.81 6.96
C ILE A 17 12.12 -7.20 6.63
N ALA A 18 11.29 -8.24 6.60
CA ALA A 18 11.74 -9.62 6.33
C ALA A 18 12.40 -9.76 4.95
N ASN A 19 11.88 -9.05 3.94
CA ASN A 19 12.43 -9.05 2.59
C ASN A 19 13.60 -8.07 2.39
N GLY A 20 14.06 -7.41 3.46
CA GLY A 20 15.19 -6.48 3.42
C GLY A 20 14.93 -5.18 2.65
N LYS A 21 13.67 -4.87 2.30
CA LYS A 21 13.31 -3.60 1.64
C LYS A 21 13.56 -2.41 2.57
N ILE A 22 13.32 -2.60 3.87
CA ILE A 22 13.58 -1.65 4.94
C ILE A 22 14.16 -2.36 6.16
N THR A 23 14.69 -1.59 7.11
CA THR A 23 15.09 -2.06 8.44
C THR A 23 14.18 -1.43 9.50
N PRO A 24 14.14 -1.94 10.75
CA PRO A 24 13.40 -1.29 11.83
C PRO A 24 13.77 0.19 12.05
N LEU A 25 15.00 0.57 11.69
CA LEU A 25 15.55 1.92 11.84
C LEU A 25 15.40 2.79 10.57
N SER A 26 14.88 2.24 9.47
CA SER A 26 14.73 2.99 8.23
C SER A 26 13.76 4.17 8.40
N SER A 27 14.12 5.33 7.86
CA SER A 27 13.24 6.49 7.85
C SER A 27 11.94 6.18 7.09
N PRO A 28 10.77 6.72 7.51
CA PRO A 28 9.54 6.66 6.72
C PRO A 28 9.71 7.16 5.28
N THR A 29 10.66 8.06 5.03
CA THR A 29 11.01 8.55 3.68
C THR A 29 11.43 7.40 2.74
N THR A 30 12.12 6.38 3.25
CA THR A 30 12.49 5.21 2.44
C THR A 30 11.26 4.48 1.93
N THR A 31 10.23 4.34 2.77
CA THR A 31 8.96 3.72 2.38
C THR A 31 8.16 4.60 1.43
N LEU A 32 8.23 5.93 1.57
CA LEU A 32 7.64 6.87 0.62
C LEU A 32 8.24 6.70 -0.80
N TYR A 33 9.56 6.47 -0.91
CA TYR A 33 10.18 6.16 -2.19
C TYR A 33 9.71 4.82 -2.79
N ASP A 34 9.33 3.85 -1.95
CA ASP A 34 8.77 2.57 -2.41
C ASP A 34 7.40 2.78 -3.07
N ILE A 35 6.55 3.68 -2.54
CA ILE A 35 5.29 4.07 -3.20
C ILE A 35 5.57 4.59 -4.62
N SER A 36 6.58 5.45 -4.78
CA SER A 36 6.97 5.98 -6.08
C SER A 36 7.50 4.90 -7.03
N ARG A 37 8.19 3.88 -6.51
CA ARG A 37 8.69 2.74 -7.29
C ARG A 37 7.52 1.89 -7.80
N CYS A 38 6.64 1.44 -6.91
CA CYS A 38 5.47 0.64 -7.29
C CYS A 38 4.55 1.42 -8.25
N TRP A 39 4.44 2.75 -8.10
CA TRP A 39 3.68 3.57 -9.04
C TRP A 39 4.23 3.52 -10.46
N ARG A 40 5.57 3.58 -10.63
CA ARG A 40 6.19 3.47 -11.96
C ARG A 40 5.98 2.08 -12.57
N GLU A 41 6.12 1.03 -11.77
CA GLU A 41 5.85 -0.34 -12.21
C GLU A 41 4.39 -0.52 -12.65
N LEU A 42 3.45 0.06 -11.90
CA LEU A 42 2.03 0.09 -12.27
C LEU A 42 1.77 0.87 -13.59
N CYS A 43 2.50 1.94 -13.86
CA CYS A 43 2.37 2.66 -15.13
C CYS A 43 2.75 1.80 -16.34
N ASP A 44 3.70 0.88 -16.16
CA ASP A 44 4.17 -0.03 -17.21
C ASP A 44 3.35 -1.34 -17.28
N ALA A 45 2.49 -1.60 -16.29
CA ALA A 45 1.72 -2.83 -16.17
C ALA A 45 0.63 -2.97 -17.25
N THR A 46 0.45 -4.19 -17.75
CA THR A 46 -0.53 -4.49 -18.79
C THR A 46 -1.80 -5.13 -18.23
N SER A 47 -2.78 -5.42 -19.09
CA SER A 47 -3.95 -6.21 -18.71
C SER A 47 -3.73 -7.73 -18.87
N PHE A 48 -2.49 -8.18 -19.11
CA PHE A 48 -2.17 -9.60 -19.19
C PHE A 48 -2.19 -10.25 -17.81
N ARG A 49 -2.35 -11.58 -17.79
CA ARG A 49 -2.35 -12.38 -16.56
C ARG A 49 -1.03 -12.20 -15.83
N SER A 50 -1.10 -11.94 -14.53
CA SER A 50 0.07 -11.89 -13.65
C SER A 50 0.76 -13.26 -13.63
N VAL A 51 2.09 -13.23 -13.66
CA VAL A 51 2.95 -14.42 -13.49
C VAL A 51 3.09 -14.78 -12.01
N ASN A 52 2.97 -13.80 -11.11
CA ASN A 52 3.22 -13.95 -9.68
C ASN A 52 1.94 -14.25 -8.88
N LEU A 53 0.79 -13.70 -9.30
CA LEU A 53 -0.48 -13.81 -8.61
C LEU A 53 -1.52 -14.53 -9.47
N GLU A 54 -1.75 -15.81 -9.15
CA GLU A 54 -2.70 -16.63 -9.90
C GLU A 54 -4.12 -16.04 -9.81
N GLY A 55 -4.75 -15.85 -10.97
CA GLY A 55 -6.12 -15.35 -11.09
C GLY A 55 -6.24 -13.83 -11.24
N TRP A 56 -5.12 -13.10 -11.18
CA TRP A 56 -5.07 -11.65 -11.31
C TRP A 56 -4.31 -11.22 -12.57
N ASN A 57 -4.51 -9.99 -13.01
CA ASN A 57 -3.72 -9.36 -14.07
C ASN A 57 -2.61 -8.45 -13.50
N GLU A 58 -1.65 -8.05 -14.33
CA GLU A 58 -0.49 -7.25 -13.91
C GLU A 58 -0.90 -5.89 -13.32
N LYS A 59 -1.96 -5.25 -13.82
CA LYS A 59 -2.46 -3.98 -13.23
C LYS A 59 -3.06 -4.19 -11.85
N GLU A 60 -3.76 -5.30 -11.63
CA GLU A 60 -4.31 -5.64 -10.31
C GLU A 60 -3.18 -5.90 -9.30
N GLU A 61 -2.15 -6.64 -9.71
CA GLU A 61 -0.92 -6.85 -8.93
C GLU A 61 -0.23 -5.52 -8.60
N GLY A 62 0.09 -4.71 -9.61
CA GLY A 62 0.78 -3.44 -9.40
C GLY A 62 -0.02 -2.46 -8.55
N THR A 63 -1.36 -2.47 -8.67
CA THR A 63 -2.23 -1.66 -7.80
C THR A 63 -2.16 -2.16 -6.35
N ALA A 64 -2.16 -3.48 -6.15
CA ALA A 64 -1.99 -4.07 -4.83
C ALA A 64 -0.64 -3.68 -4.20
N ASP A 65 0.44 -3.69 -4.97
CA ASP A 65 1.77 -3.28 -4.51
C ASP A 65 1.81 -1.81 -4.07
N VAL A 66 1.18 -0.90 -4.83
CA VAL A 66 1.04 0.51 -4.42
C VAL A 66 0.27 0.64 -3.10
N ILE A 67 -0.81 -0.13 -2.93
CA ILE A 67 -1.60 -0.13 -1.68
C ILE A 67 -0.76 -0.65 -0.51
N ILE A 68 -0.04 -1.75 -0.68
CA ILE A 68 0.84 -2.33 0.34
C ILE A 68 1.93 -1.32 0.74
N ALA A 69 2.58 -0.67 -0.23
CA ALA A 69 3.58 0.37 0.04
C ALA A 69 2.98 1.56 0.82
N ALA A 70 1.77 2.01 0.44
CA ALA A 70 1.07 3.10 1.12
C ALA A 70 0.67 2.74 2.55
N LEU A 71 0.17 1.52 2.79
CA LEU A 71 -0.16 1.03 4.13
C LEU A 71 1.09 0.88 5.00
N THR A 72 2.19 0.38 4.43
CA THR A 72 3.49 0.33 5.10
C THR A 72 3.93 1.73 5.51
N TYR A 73 3.79 2.72 4.64
CA TYR A 73 4.12 4.11 4.95
C TYR A 73 3.26 4.68 6.08
N LEU A 74 1.93 4.48 6.03
CA LEU A 74 1.00 4.89 7.09
C LEU A 74 1.37 4.28 8.44
N GLN A 75 1.77 3.01 8.44
CA GLN A 75 2.25 2.32 9.63
C GLN A 75 3.55 2.95 10.16
N ARG A 76 4.55 3.22 9.29
CA ARG A 76 5.83 3.83 9.67
C ARG A 76 5.72 5.25 10.22
N ILE A 77 4.76 6.04 9.74
CA ILE A 77 4.50 7.39 10.29
C ILE A 77 3.62 7.37 11.54
N GLY A 78 3.24 6.19 12.04
CA GLY A 78 2.47 6.05 13.26
C GLY A 78 0.98 6.38 13.11
N CYS A 79 0.38 6.16 11.94
CA CYS A 79 -1.07 6.32 11.75
C CYS A 79 -1.83 5.39 12.70
N LYS A 80 -2.61 5.99 13.61
CA LYS A 80 -3.31 5.26 14.69
C LYS A 80 -4.55 4.52 14.21
N ASP A 81 -5.29 5.11 13.27
CA ASP A 81 -6.56 4.60 12.77
C ASP A 81 -6.65 4.84 11.25
N ILE A 82 -6.23 3.83 10.49
CA ILE A 82 -6.16 3.88 9.02
C ILE A 82 -7.58 3.83 8.43
N GLU A 83 -8.45 3.00 9.01
CA GLU A 83 -9.82 2.83 8.58
C GLU A 83 -10.60 4.14 8.67
N LYS A 84 -10.49 4.86 9.81
CA LYS A 84 -11.14 6.16 9.96
C LYS A 84 -10.55 7.20 9.01
N LEU A 85 -9.22 7.25 8.86
CA LEU A 85 -8.56 8.17 7.93
C LEU A 85 -9.11 8.03 6.50
N LEU A 86 -9.23 6.79 6.01
CA LEU A 86 -9.74 6.53 4.65
C LEU A 86 -11.21 6.91 4.51
N ARG A 87 -12.04 6.65 5.53
CA ARG A 87 -13.45 7.05 5.54
C ARG A 87 -13.60 8.57 5.51
N ASP A 88 -12.86 9.27 6.36
CA ASP A 88 -12.91 10.73 6.45
C ASP A 88 -12.40 11.39 5.15
N ALA A 89 -11.31 10.86 4.56
CA ALA A 89 -10.80 11.34 3.28
C ALA A 89 -11.77 11.11 2.11
N LEU A 90 -12.47 9.97 2.08
CA LEU A 90 -13.49 9.68 1.07
C LEU A 90 -14.70 10.62 1.21
N GLU A 91 -15.14 10.85 2.44
CA GLU A 91 -16.25 11.74 2.74
C GLU A 91 -15.92 13.19 2.37
N GLN A 92 -14.70 13.65 2.65
CA GLN A 92 -14.22 14.96 2.20
C GLN A 92 -14.27 15.10 0.67
N LYS A 93 -13.83 14.09 -0.08
CA LYS A 93 -13.89 14.09 -1.55
C LYS A 93 -15.33 14.15 -2.08
N ARG A 94 -16.27 13.44 -1.43
CA ARG A 94 -17.70 13.50 -1.79
C ARG A 94 -18.26 14.90 -1.64
N ARG A 95 -17.91 15.61 -0.56
CA ARG A 95 -18.36 16.98 -0.31
C ARG A 95 -17.82 17.98 -1.33
N GLN A 96 -16.62 17.74 -1.87
CA GLN A 96 -16.00 18.60 -2.89
C GLN A 96 -16.57 18.37 -4.30
N ALA A 97 -17.27 17.25 -4.53
CA ALA A 97 -17.89 16.90 -5.80
C ALA A 97 -19.35 17.36 -5.92
N LEU A 98 -19.92 17.90 -4.84
CA LEU A 98 -21.26 18.49 -4.75
C LEU A 98 -21.17 20.02 -4.87
#